data_AF-A0A933M5G5-F1
#
_entry.id   AF-A0A933M5G5-F1
#
_cell.length_a   1.000
_cell.length_b   1.000
_cell.length_c   1.000
_cell.angle_alpha   90.00
_cell.angle_beta   90.00
_cell.angle_gamma   90.00
#
_symmetry.space_group_name_H-M   'P 1'
#
loop_
_entity.id
_entity.type
_entity.pdbx_description
1 polymer ?
#
loop_
_entity_poly.entity_id
_entity_poly.type
_entity_poly.pdbx_seq_one_letter_code
_entity_poly.pdbx_strand_id
1 'polypeptide(L)'
;MSGSRQISAIISDDTLDALEAYVRGRGLKKAYFIEEALLHHLQALREIPEELVIPSRLVISDDSMKQVAASLSGAPKPPKALKELIRGK
;
A
#
# COMPACT_ATOMS: atom_id res chain seq x y z
N MET A 1 -14.40 15.66 26.34
CA MET A 1 -12.99 15.73 26.78
C MET A 1 -12.12 15.26 25.63
N SER A 2 -11.28 16.12 25.07
CA SER A 2 -10.28 15.67 24.10
C SER A 2 -8.99 15.35 24.84
N GLY A 3 -8.58 14.09 24.86
CA GLY A 3 -7.35 13.62 25.51
C GLY A 3 -6.29 13.32 24.46
N SER A 4 -5.02 13.60 24.76
CA SER A 4 -3.89 13.22 23.92
C SER A 4 -3.60 11.73 24.05
N ARG A 5 -3.39 11.04 22.93
CA ARG A 5 -2.94 9.63 22.88
C ARG A 5 -1.61 9.55 22.14
N GLN A 6 -0.77 8.59 22.52
CA GLN A 6 0.51 8.32 21.86
C GLN A 6 0.41 7.00 21.09
N ILE A 7 0.95 7.00 19.86
CA ILE A 7 1.10 5.82 19.02
C ILE A 7 2.59 5.62 18.69
N SER A 8 2.99 4.38 18.45
CA SER A 8 4.34 4.02 17.99
C SER A 8 4.25 3.22 16.70
N ALA A 9 5.20 3.44 15.79
CA ALA A 9 5.31 2.72 14.53
C ALA A 9 6.78 2.61 14.12
N ILE A 10 7.12 1.52 13.43
CA ILE A 10 8.41 1.34 12.76
C ILE A 10 8.23 1.80 11.32
N ILE A 11 9.09 2.70 10.86
CA ILE A 11 9.12 3.22 9.48
C ILE A 11 10.51 3.05 8.90
N SER A 12 10.64 3.12 7.58
CA SER A 12 11.96 3.12 6.93
C SER A 12 12.68 4.45 7.16
N ASP A 13 14.02 4.41 7.10
CA ASP A 13 14.87 5.60 7.17
C ASP A 13 14.49 6.62 6.07
N ASP A 14 14.28 6.15 4.84
CA ASP A 14 13.84 7.01 3.73
C ASP A 14 12.54 7.77 4.02
N THR A 15 11.60 7.12 4.72
CA THR A 15 10.32 7.74 5.09
C THR A 15 10.53 8.81 6.17
N LEU A 16 11.41 8.53 7.13
CA LEU A 16 11.77 9.49 8.16
C LEU A 16 12.43 10.74 7.54
N ASP A 17 13.37 10.56 6.63
CA ASP A 17 14.06 11.67 5.95
C ASP A 17 13.11 12.55 5.15
N ALA A 18 12.18 11.93 4.41
CA ALA A 18 11.15 12.65 3.66
C ALA A 18 10.22 13.46 4.59
N LEU A 19 9.81 12.86 5.72
CA LEU A 19 9.02 13.54 6.75
C LEU A 19 9.78 14.75 7.32
N GLU A 20 11.05 14.57 7.67
CA GLU A 20 11.86 15.64 8.26
C GLU A 20 12.05 16.81 7.29
N ALA A 21 12.37 16.52 6.03
CA ALA A 21 12.54 17.53 5.00
C ALA A 21 11.27 18.35 4.80
N TYR A 22 10.11 17.70 4.74
CA TYR A 22 8.81 18.35 4.56
C TYR A 22 8.47 19.27 5.73
N VAL A 23 8.56 18.74 6.96
CA VAL A 23 8.20 19.46 8.19
C VAL A 23 9.12 20.66 8.40
N ARG A 24 10.43 20.50 8.14
CA ARG A 24 11.42 21.58 8.26
C ARG A 24 11.20 22.67 7.20
N GLY A 25 10.97 22.29 5.95
CA GLY A 25 10.74 23.25 4.85
C GLY A 25 9.48 24.09 5.02
N ARG A 26 8.50 23.59 5.78
CA ARG A 26 7.20 24.25 6.02
C ARG A 26 7.06 24.86 7.42
N GLY A 27 8.04 24.67 8.31
CA GLY A 27 7.98 25.14 9.70
C GLY A 27 6.89 24.45 10.54
N LEU A 28 6.54 23.20 10.21
CA LEU A 28 5.48 22.44 10.89
C LEU A 28 6.05 21.63 12.07
N LYS A 29 5.17 21.07 12.89
CA LYS A 29 5.55 20.06 13.90
C LYS A 29 5.34 18.66 13.33
N LYS A 30 6.25 17.71 13.62
CA LYS A 30 6.11 16.31 13.20
C LYS A 30 4.78 15.70 13.67
N ALA A 31 4.42 15.91 14.94
CA ALA A 31 3.16 15.43 15.49
C ALA A 31 1.92 15.99 14.77
N TYR A 32 1.94 17.27 14.41
CA TYR A 32 0.85 17.90 13.66
C TYR A 32 0.73 17.30 12.25
N PHE A 33 1.86 17.13 11.55
CA PHE A 33 1.86 16.49 10.23
C PHE A 33 1.33 15.05 10.28
N ILE A 34 1.75 14.27 11.28
CA ILE A 34 1.30 12.87 11.44
C ILE A 34 -0.21 12.82 11.70
N GLU A 35 -0.73 13.66 12.60
CA GLU A 35 -2.17 13.73 12.89
C GLU A 35 -2.97 14.10 11.65
N GLU A 36 -2.57 15.16 10.92
CA GLU A 36 -3.23 15.58 9.68
C GLU A 36 -3.19 14.50 8.60
N ALA A 37 -2.04 13.83 8.43
CA ALA A 37 -1.91 12.74 7.48
C ALA A 37 -2.86 11.57 7.80
N LEU A 38 -2.97 11.20 9.08
CA LEU A 38 -3.89 10.16 9.54
C LEU A 38 -5.35 10.58 9.33
N LEU A 39 -5.70 11.83 9.65
CA LEU A 39 -7.04 12.35 9.46
C LEU A 39 -7.44 12.36 7.98
N HIS A 40 -6.57 12.85 7.11
CA HIS A 40 -6.79 12.85 5.66
C HIS A 40 -6.94 11.43 5.12
N HIS A 41 -6.12 10.48 5.57
CA HIS A 41 -6.22 9.09 5.13
C HIS A 41 -7.54 8.44 5.57
N LEU A 42 -7.94 8.63 6.83
CA LEU A 42 -9.20 8.10 7.35
C LEU A 42 -10.41 8.78 6.71
N GLN A 43 -10.30 10.04 6.31
CA GLN A 43 -11.35 10.73 5.56
C GLN A 43 -11.49 10.17 4.15
N ALA A 44 -10.38 9.94 3.45
CA ALA A 44 -10.39 9.34 2.12
C ALA A 44 -11.09 7.97 2.11
N LEU A 45 -10.87 7.14 3.14
CA LEU A 45 -11.54 5.84 3.30
C LEU A 45 -13.07 5.93 3.42
N ARG A 46 -13.61 7.06 3.89
CA ARG A 46 -15.06 7.26 4.00
C ARG A 46 -15.69 7.75 2.70
N GLU A 47 -14.91 8.44 1.87
CA GLU A 47 -15.39 9.10 0.66
C GLU A 47 -15.17 8.27 -0.61
N ILE A 48 -14.21 7.34 -0.57
CA ILE A 48 -13.75 6.57 -1.72
C ILE A 48 -13.83 5.06 -1.39
N PRO A 49 -14.16 4.17 -2.35
CA PRO A 49 -14.05 2.73 -2.17
C PRO A 49 -12.67 2.32 -1.62
N GLU A 50 -12.66 1.45 -0.61
CA GLU A 50 -11.47 1.04 0.15
C GLU A 50 -10.33 0.52 -0.74
N GLU A 51 -10.67 -0.18 -1.82
CA GLU A 51 -9.75 -0.74 -2.81
C GLU A 51 -8.86 0.31 -3.49
N LEU A 52 -9.28 1.57 -3.53
CA LEU A 52 -8.51 2.69 -4.09
C LEU A 52 -7.61 3.37 -3.07
N VAL A 53 -7.87 3.19 -1.77
CA VAL A 53 -7.15 3.88 -0.68
C VAL A 53 -6.14 2.94 -0.01
N ILE A 54 -6.46 1.66 0.10
CA ILE A 54 -5.54 0.61 0.57
C ILE A 54 -5.10 -0.19 -0.66
N PRO A 55 -3.92 0.09 -1.23
CA PRO A 55 -3.47 -0.63 -2.41
C PRO A 55 -3.27 -2.11 -2.07
N SER A 56 -3.87 -2.99 -2.88
CA SER A 56 -3.69 -4.43 -2.79
C SER A 56 -2.24 -4.80 -3.16
N ARG A 57 -1.34 -4.74 -2.19
CA ARG A 57 0.08 -5.06 -2.40
C ARG A 57 0.32 -6.55 -2.17
N LEU A 58 0.76 -7.25 -3.21
CA LEU A 58 1.29 -8.62 -3.11
C LEU A 58 2.82 -8.56 -2.96
N VAL A 59 3.34 -8.90 -1.78
CA VAL A 59 4.79 -9.04 -1.56
C VAL A 59 5.19 -10.47 -1.88
N ILE A 60 6.13 -10.66 -2.81
CA ILE A 60 6.62 -11.96 -3.25
C ILE A 60 8.14 -12.03 -3.14
N SER A 61 8.70 -13.24 -3.08
CA SER A 61 10.15 -13.43 -3.12
C SER A 61 10.72 -13.12 -4.49
N ASP A 62 12.03 -12.85 -4.56
CA ASP A 62 12.74 -12.60 -5.82
C ASP A 62 12.58 -13.75 -6.81
N ASP A 63 12.64 -15.01 -6.34
CA ASP A 63 12.46 -16.17 -7.22
C ASP A 63 11.03 -16.28 -7.75
N SER A 64 10.04 -15.93 -6.93
CA SER A 64 8.64 -15.83 -7.38
C SER A 64 8.49 -14.74 -8.44
N MET A 65 9.17 -13.59 -8.25
CA MET A 65 9.13 -12.49 -9.21
C MET A 65 9.72 -12.89 -10.57
N LYS A 66 10.81 -13.67 -10.60
CA LYS A 66 11.37 -14.22 -11.86
C LYS A 66 10.36 -15.12 -12.59
N GLN A 67 9.65 -15.97 -11.85
CA GLN A 67 8.62 -16.86 -12.43
C GLN A 67 7.44 -16.08 -13.00
N VAL A 68 6.99 -15.04 -12.29
CA VAL A 68 5.93 -14.13 -12.76
C VAL A 68 6.37 -13.42 -14.04
N ALA A 69 7.58 -12.84 -14.06
CA ALA A 69 8.13 -12.15 -15.22
C ALA A 69 8.24 -13.07 -16.46
N ALA A 70 8.69 -14.30 -16.27
CA ALA A 70 8.75 -15.30 -17.34
C ALA A 70 7.35 -15.63 -17.90
N SER A 71 6.36 -15.78 -17.01
CA SER A 71 4.97 -16.10 -17.38
C SER A 71 4.28 -14.96 -18.14
N LEU A 72 4.61 -13.69 -17.81
CA LEU A 72 4.10 -12.52 -18.52
C LEU A 72 4.71 -12.36 -19.91
N SER A 73 5.98 -12.74 -20.08
CA SER A 73 6.71 -12.63 -21.35
C SER A 73 6.28 -13.69 -22.38
N GLY A 74 5.79 -14.84 -21.91
CA GLY A 74 5.25 -15.90 -22.76
C GLY A 74 4.02 -16.50 -22.10
N ALA A 75 2.84 -15.98 -22.44
CA ALA A 75 1.58 -16.43 -21.86
C ALA A 75 1.40 -17.95 -22.09
N PRO A 76 1.47 -18.79 -21.04
CA PRO A 76 1.34 -20.22 -21.21
C PRO A 76 -0.08 -20.59 -21.66
N LYS A 77 -0.19 -21.61 -22.51
CA LYS A 77 -1.49 -22.05 -23.02
C LYS A 77 -2.35 -22.53 -21.84
N PRO A 78 -3.63 -22.12 -21.73
CA PRO A 78 -4.47 -22.51 -20.60
C PRO A 78 -4.60 -24.03 -20.52
N PRO A 79 -4.40 -24.65 -19.34
CA PRO A 79 -4.58 -26.08 -19.14
C PRO A 79 -6.00 -26.53 -19.49
N LYS A 80 -6.16 -27.82 -19.84
CA LYS A 80 -7.48 -28.38 -20.18
C LYS A 80 -8.49 -28.21 -19.03
N ALA A 81 -8.05 -28.49 -17.80
CA ALA A 81 -8.86 -28.32 -16.59
C ALA A 81 -9.39 -26.89 -16.42
N LEU A 82 -8.56 -25.87 -16.69
CA LEU A 82 -8.99 -24.48 -16.62
C LEU A 82 -10.04 -24.14 -17.70
N LYS A 83 -9.89 -24.70 -18.90
CA LYS A 83 -10.87 -24.52 -19.99
C LYS A 83 -12.19 -25.21 -19.69
N GLU A 84 -12.17 -26.37 -19.06
CA GLU A 84 -13.36 -27.12 -18.63
C GLU A 84 -14.09 -26.35 -17.52
N LEU A 85 -13.35 -25.89 -16.50
CA LEU A 85 -13.87 -25.05 -15.41
C LEU A 85 -14.59 -23.78 -15.92
N ILE A 86 -13.94 -23.00 -16.81
CA ILE A 86 -14.55 -21.78 -17.37
C ILE A 86 -15.79 -22.09 -18.23
N ARG A 87 -15.86 -23.29 -18.83
CA ARG A 87 -17.03 -23.74 -19.60
C ARG A 87 -18.14 -24.33 -18.73
N GLY A 88 -17.95 -24.42 -17.41
CA GLY A 88 -18.89 -25.03 -16.48
C GLY A 88 -19.09 -26.53 -16.72
N LYS A 89 -18.06 -27.23 -17.20
CA LYS A 89 -18.04 -28.69 -17.39
C LYS A 89 -17.13 -29.39 -16.40
#